data_AF-A0A0C3A1M5-F1
#
_entry.id   AF-A0A0C3A1M5-F1
#
_cell.length_a   1.000
_cell.length_b   1.000
_cell.length_c   1.000
_cell.angle_alpha   90.00
_cell.angle_beta   90.00
_cell.angle_gamma   90.00
#
_symmetry.space_group_name_H-M   'P 1'
#
loop_
_entity.id
_entity.type
_entity.pdbx_description
1 polymer ?
#
loop_
_entity_poly.entity_id
_entity_poly.type
_entity_poly.pdbx_seq_one_letter_code
_entity_poly.pdbx_strand_id
1 'polypeptide(L)'
;MSFEDIETHLCGLVERSLQDRMLKEEFIFQISSKTIESAWRYYFINLKKYRFRVHSDDIRHIYNQHHEEVYHICKVHYYLEKFKSIEKTTTRDAQTGKMIPCLTFTKQLKDKRVKIVKLNLSRKKLLSLKTLYEIG
;
A
#
# COMPACT_ATOMS: atom_id res chain seq x y z
N MET A 1 -5.58 -13.39 10.36
CA MET A 1 -4.84 -13.72 9.13
C MET A 1 -3.37 -13.61 9.43
N SER A 2 -2.63 -14.66 9.13
CA SER A 2 -1.17 -14.65 9.14
C SER A 2 -0.63 -13.76 8.02
N PHE A 3 0.68 -13.50 8.03
CA PHE A 3 1.35 -12.82 6.91
C PHE A 3 1.27 -13.66 5.62
N GLU A 4 1.41 -14.97 5.74
CA GLU A 4 1.34 -15.91 4.62
C GLU A 4 -0.05 -15.91 3.98
N ASP A 5 -1.12 -15.82 4.79
CA ASP A 5 -2.49 -15.70 4.27
C ASP A 5 -2.64 -14.40 3.47
N ILE A 6 -2.18 -13.28 4.04
CA ILE A 6 -2.27 -11.96 3.39
C ILE A 6 -1.48 -11.96 2.07
N GLU A 7 -0.27 -12.51 2.07
CA GLU A 7 0.57 -12.61 0.87
C GLU A 7 -0.11 -13.47 -0.22
N THR A 8 -0.66 -14.63 0.16
CA THR A 8 -1.36 -15.53 -0.75
C THR A 8 -2.57 -14.84 -1.41
N HIS A 9 -3.38 -14.16 -0.61
CA HIS A 9 -4.54 -13.41 -1.12
C HIS A 9 -4.12 -12.27 -2.05
N LEU A 10 -3.06 -11.52 -1.68
CA LEU A 10 -2.55 -10.42 -2.50
C LEU A 10 -1.98 -10.92 -3.83
N CYS A 11 -1.18 -11.99 -3.83
CA CYS A 11 -0.65 -12.56 -5.06
C CYS A 11 -1.77 -13.09 -5.96
N GLY A 12 -2.74 -13.80 -5.39
CA GLY A 12 -3.90 -14.24 -6.16
C GLY A 12 -4.68 -13.07 -6.78
N LEU A 13 -4.86 -11.97 -6.04
CA LEU A 13 -5.48 -10.76 -6.57
C LEU A 13 -4.63 -10.12 -7.67
N VAL A 14 -3.30 -10.08 -7.52
CA VAL A 14 -2.38 -9.56 -8.55
C VAL A 14 -2.54 -10.36 -9.85
N GLU A 15 -2.42 -11.68 -9.80
CA GLU A 15 -2.53 -12.53 -11.00
C GLU A 15 -3.86 -12.33 -11.72
N ARG A 16 -4.98 -12.41 -11.00
CA ARG A 16 -6.31 -12.19 -11.59
C ARG A 16 -6.46 -10.78 -12.17
N SER A 17 -5.91 -9.76 -11.51
CA SER A 17 -6.01 -8.37 -11.97
C SER A 17 -5.22 -8.10 -13.26
N LEU A 18 -4.13 -8.85 -13.48
CA LEU A 18 -3.32 -8.76 -14.70
C LEU A 18 -3.93 -9.55 -15.86
N GLN A 19 -4.61 -10.65 -15.57
CA GLN A 19 -5.30 -11.47 -16.57
C GLN A 19 -6.63 -10.87 -17.05
N ASP A 20 -7.38 -10.21 -16.15
CA ASP A 20 -8.68 -9.61 -16.45
C ASP A 20 -8.68 -8.09 -16.23
N ARG A 21 -8.81 -7.34 -17.32
CA ARG A 21 -8.88 -5.86 -17.31
C ARG A 21 -10.18 -5.32 -16.72
N MET A 22 -11.24 -6.13 -16.71
CA MET A 22 -12.56 -5.77 -16.20
C MET A 22 -12.77 -6.16 -14.74
N LEU A 23 -11.85 -6.94 -14.14
CA LEU A 23 -11.93 -7.34 -12.75
C LEU A 23 -12.07 -6.11 -11.83
N LYS A 24 -13.06 -6.14 -10.93
CA LYS A 24 -13.33 -5.10 -9.91
C LYS A 24 -13.28 -5.66 -8.49
N GLU A 25 -12.31 -6.53 -8.24
CA GLU A 25 -12.06 -7.09 -6.91
C GLU A 25 -11.18 -6.16 -6.05
N GLU A 26 -11.37 -6.28 -4.75
CA GLU A 26 -10.51 -5.69 -3.73
C GLU A 26 -10.21 -6.69 -2.62
N PHE A 27 -9.05 -6.51 -2.00
CA PHE A 27 -8.68 -7.20 -0.77
C PHE A 27 -8.41 -6.17 0.33
N ILE A 28 -9.07 -6.38 1.48
CA ILE A 28 -8.98 -5.51 2.65
C ILE A 28 -8.49 -6.32 3.84
N PHE A 29 -7.45 -5.82 4.51
CA PHE A 29 -6.89 -6.46 5.70
C PHE A 29 -6.55 -5.46 6.80
N GLN A 30 -6.41 -5.97 8.02
CA GLN A 30 -6.04 -5.17 9.19
C GLN A 30 -4.55 -4.81 9.15
N ILE A 31 -4.25 -3.56 9.49
CA ILE A 31 -2.86 -3.12 9.65
C ILE A 31 -2.30 -3.77 10.92
N SER A 32 -1.07 -4.29 10.88
CA SER A 32 -0.50 -4.96 12.05
C SER A 32 -0.36 -3.99 13.23
N SER A 33 -0.59 -4.48 14.45
CA SER A 33 -0.45 -3.68 15.68
C SER A 33 0.91 -3.00 15.76
N LYS A 34 1.96 -3.71 15.35
CA LYS A 34 3.33 -3.18 15.28
C LYS A 34 3.48 -1.98 14.36
N THR A 35 2.83 -2.01 13.19
CA THR A 35 2.80 -0.87 12.26
C THR A 35 2.09 0.32 12.90
N ILE A 36 0.93 0.07 13.53
CA ILE A 36 0.12 1.11 14.20
C ILE A 36 0.92 1.76 15.34
N GLU A 37 1.53 0.95 16.19
CA GLU A 37 2.35 1.39 17.31
C GLU A 37 3.56 2.19 16.84
N SER A 38 4.27 1.72 15.82
CA SER A 38 5.46 2.41 15.29
C SER A 38 5.08 3.75 14.64
N ALA A 39 3.99 3.79 13.87
CA ALA A 39 3.49 5.01 13.24
C ALA A 39 3.07 6.06 14.30
N TRP A 40 2.44 5.62 15.39
CA TRP A 40 2.09 6.51 16.50
C TRP A 40 3.32 6.98 17.27
N ARG A 41 4.17 6.06 17.71
CA ARG A 41 5.31 6.33 18.59
C ARG A 41 6.34 7.27 17.97
N TYR A 42 6.66 7.08 16.70
CA TYR A 42 7.75 7.81 16.06
C TYR A 42 7.29 8.96 15.17
N TYR A 43 6.03 8.95 14.72
CA TYR A 43 5.53 9.89 13.73
C TYR A 43 4.19 10.54 14.11
N PHE A 44 3.60 10.20 15.26
CA PHE A 44 2.32 10.72 15.74
C PHE A 44 1.15 10.52 14.75
N ILE A 45 1.21 9.46 13.92
CA ILE A 45 0.17 9.12 12.95
C ILE A 45 -0.72 8.03 13.53
N ASN A 46 -1.99 8.35 13.79
CA ASN A 46 -2.96 7.41 14.34
C ASN A 46 -3.61 6.56 13.24
N LEU A 47 -3.23 5.28 13.17
CA LEU A 47 -3.75 4.29 12.22
C LEU A 47 -4.72 3.27 12.85
N LYS A 48 -5.08 3.40 14.14
CA LYS A 48 -5.79 2.36 14.90
C LYS A 48 -7.12 1.90 14.30
N LYS A 49 -7.83 2.81 13.61
CA LYS A 49 -9.13 2.52 12.97
C LYS A 49 -9.01 2.28 11.46
N TYR A 50 -7.81 2.32 10.91
CA TYR A 50 -7.61 2.17 9.47
C TYR A 50 -7.41 0.71 9.07
N ARG A 51 -7.91 0.35 7.89
CA ARG A 51 -7.63 -0.91 7.22
C ARG A 51 -6.90 -0.66 5.91
N PHE A 52 -6.06 -1.59 5.50
CA PHE A 52 -5.40 -1.52 4.21
C PHE A 52 -6.30 -2.06 3.11
N ARG A 53 -6.29 -1.43 1.94
CA ARG A 53 -7.06 -1.84 0.76
C ARG A 53 -6.16 -1.89 -0.47
N VAL A 54 -6.21 -3.00 -1.19
CA VAL A 54 -5.69 -3.11 -2.56
C VAL A 54 -6.88 -3.37 -3.48
N HIS A 55 -7.03 -2.54 -4.51
CA HIS A 55 -7.99 -2.78 -5.57
C HIS A 55 -7.28 -3.19 -6.86
N SER A 56 -7.95 -4.02 -7.65
CA SER A 56 -7.47 -4.49 -8.95
C SER A 56 -7.07 -3.36 -9.92
N ASP A 57 -7.81 -2.24 -9.92
CA ASP A 57 -7.42 -1.04 -10.70
C ASP A 57 -6.06 -0.46 -10.24
N ASP A 58 -5.77 -0.46 -8.94
CA ASP A 58 -4.49 0.04 -8.40
C ASP A 58 -3.33 -0.87 -8.84
N ILE A 59 -3.55 -2.18 -8.87
CA ILE A 59 -2.58 -3.17 -9.35
C ILE A 59 -2.25 -2.93 -10.82
N ARG A 60 -3.27 -2.79 -11.67
CA ARG A 60 -3.06 -2.51 -13.11
C ARG A 60 -2.39 -1.15 -13.33
N HIS A 61 -2.73 -0.16 -12.51
CA HIS A 61 -2.07 1.14 -12.57
C HIS A 61 -0.57 1.02 -12.28
N ILE A 62 -0.20 0.29 -11.22
CA ILE A 62 1.19 0.01 -10.87
C ILE A 62 1.88 -0.78 -11.99
N TYR A 63 1.25 -1.83 -12.51
CA TYR A 63 1.80 -2.62 -13.61
C TYR A 63 2.14 -1.77 -14.85
N ASN A 64 1.27 -0.82 -15.20
CA ASN A 64 1.47 0.05 -16.35
C ASN A 64 2.60 1.08 -16.15
N GLN A 65 2.91 1.47 -14.90
CA GLN A 65 3.95 2.46 -14.59
C GLN A 65 5.28 1.84 -14.13
N HIS A 66 5.19 0.68 -13.47
CA HIS A 66 6.24 0.02 -12.71
C HIS A 66 6.10 -1.51 -12.90
N HIS A 67 6.14 -1.95 -14.15
CA HIS A 67 5.89 -3.33 -14.56
C HIS A 67 6.66 -4.37 -13.74
N GLU A 68 7.96 -4.15 -13.54
CA GLU A 68 8.85 -5.06 -12.80
C GLU A 68 8.49 -5.17 -11.32
N GLU A 69 7.68 -4.23 -10.82
CA GLU A 69 7.45 -4.05 -9.39
C GLU A 69 6.07 -4.47 -8.92
N VAL A 70 5.16 -4.78 -9.86
CA VAL A 70 3.78 -5.15 -9.54
C VAL A 70 3.70 -6.30 -8.53
N TYR A 71 4.59 -7.29 -8.65
CA TYR A 71 4.61 -8.46 -7.78
C TYR A 71 5.09 -8.15 -6.36
N HIS A 72 5.65 -6.96 -6.12
CA HIS A 72 5.93 -6.51 -4.76
C HIS A 72 4.67 -6.14 -3.98
N ILE A 73 3.52 -5.98 -4.64
CA ILE A 73 2.22 -5.81 -3.97
C ILE A 73 1.92 -6.99 -3.05
N CYS A 74 2.31 -8.23 -3.42
CA CYS A 74 2.24 -9.41 -2.56
C CYS A 74 2.84 -9.19 -1.16
N LYS A 75 3.94 -8.43 -1.11
CA LYS A 75 4.74 -8.19 0.11
C LYS A 75 4.47 -6.83 0.73
N VAL A 76 3.42 -6.12 0.32
CA VAL A 76 3.13 -4.77 0.83
C VAL A 76 2.95 -4.75 2.34
N HIS A 77 2.32 -5.78 2.90
CA HIS A 77 2.12 -5.93 4.35
C HIS A 77 3.48 -5.98 5.11
N TYR A 78 4.48 -6.67 4.56
CA TYR A 78 5.83 -6.72 5.11
C TYR A 78 6.51 -5.34 5.08
N TYR A 79 6.39 -4.60 3.98
CA TYR A 79 6.98 -3.26 3.87
C TYR A 79 6.35 -2.27 4.85
N LEU A 80 5.03 -2.36 5.07
CA LEU A 80 4.32 -1.54 6.05
C LEU A 80 4.76 -1.83 7.47
N GLU A 81 5.06 -3.09 7.83
CA GLU A 81 5.50 -3.41 9.19
C GLU A 81 6.95 -3.04 9.45
N LYS A 82 7.81 -3.12 8.44
CA LYS A 82 9.26 -2.96 8.59
C LYS A 82 9.78 -1.61 8.10
N PHE A 83 8.89 -0.65 7.87
CA PHE A 83 9.22 0.67 7.34
C PHE A 83 10.32 1.37 8.17
N LYS A 84 11.15 2.13 7.48
CA LYS A 84 12.18 3.01 8.05
C LYS A 84 11.58 4.38 8.39
N SER A 85 10.80 4.93 7.48
CA SER A 85 10.10 6.21 7.69
C SER A 85 8.71 6.22 7.09
N ILE A 86 7.87 7.11 7.64
CA ILE A 86 6.55 7.40 7.11
C ILE A 86 6.39 8.91 7.03
N GLU A 87 5.87 9.37 5.89
CA GLU A 87 5.60 10.78 5.64
C GLU A 87 4.13 10.99 5.37
N LYS A 88 3.57 12.05 5.96
CA LYS A 88 2.19 12.47 5.71
C LYS A 88 2.20 13.70 4.83
N THR A 89 1.54 13.61 3.69
CA THR A 89 1.38 14.71 2.75
C THR A 89 -0.09 14.88 2.37
N THR A 90 -0.39 15.89 1.56
CA THR A 90 -1.69 16.02 0.90
C THR A 90 -1.47 16.06 -0.60
N THR A 91 -2.34 15.41 -1.36
CA THR A 91 -2.33 15.45 -2.83
C THR A 91 -3.71 15.83 -3.32
N ARG A 92 -3.78 16.41 -4.52
CA ARG A 92 -5.05 16.54 -5.22
C ARG A 92 -5.46 15.17 -5.77
N ASP A 93 -6.70 14.78 -5.49
CA ASP A 93 -7.34 13.61 -6.10
C ASP A 93 -7.64 13.91 -7.58
N ALA A 94 -7.21 13.04 -8.49
CA ALA A 94 -7.32 13.30 -9.93
C ALA A 94 -8.76 13.27 -10.43
N GLN A 95 -9.64 12.48 -9.80
CA GLN A 95 -11.03 12.33 -10.21
C GLN A 95 -11.91 13.46 -9.68
N THR A 96 -11.74 13.82 -8.41
CA THR A 96 -12.63 14.77 -7.71
C THR A 96 -12.04 16.17 -7.54
N GLY A 97 -10.73 16.35 -7.79
CA GLY A 97 -10.02 17.61 -7.60
C GLY A 97 -9.84 18.02 -6.13
N LYS A 98 -10.30 17.21 -5.17
CA LYS A 98 -10.24 17.51 -3.74
C LYS A 98 -8.87 17.16 -3.17
N MET A 99 -8.42 17.90 -2.18
CA MET A 99 -7.21 17.54 -1.43
C MET A 99 -7.51 16.32 -0.56
N ILE A 100 -6.70 15.28 -0.68
CA ILE A 100 -6.77 14.06 0.12
C ILE A 100 -5.44 13.86 0.87
N PRO A 101 -5.48 13.36 2.12
CA PRO A 101 -4.26 13.00 2.83
C PRO A 101 -3.63 11.75 2.21
N CYS A 102 -2.31 11.74 2.13
CA CYS A 102 -1.51 10.60 1.71
C CYS A 102 -0.51 10.21 2.79
N LEU A 103 -0.17 8.92 2.81
CA LEU A 103 0.95 8.39 3.57
C LEU A 103 1.94 7.73 2.62
N THR A 104 3.22 8.02 2.80
CA THR A 104 4.30 7.37 2.07
C THR A 104 5.13 6.60 3.08
N PHE A 105 5.13 5.27 2.97
CA PHE A 105 6.00 4.40 3.75
C PHE A 105 7.27 4.10 2.95
N THR A 106 8.41 4.24 3.61
CA THR A 106 9.73 4.05 3.02
C THR A 106 10.43 2.91 3.74
N LYS A 107 10.84 1.86 3.02
CA LYS A 107 11.61 0.73 3.54
C LYS A 107 12.95 0.64 2.83
N GLN A 108 14.04 0.66 3.59
CA GLN A 108 15.37 0.37 3.05
C GLN A 108 15.60 -1.14 2.95
N LEU A 109 15.96 -1.64 1.78
CA LEU A 109 16.36 -3.02 1.52
C LEU A 109 17.85 -3.23 1.83
N LYS A 110 18.29 -4.50 1.86
CA LYS A 110 19.66 -4.87 2.27
C LYS A 110 20.74 -4.31 1.34
N ASP A 111 20.42 -4.10 0.09
CA ASP A 111 21.29 -3.62 -0.99
C ASP A 111 21.15 -2.11 -1.24
N LYS A 112 20.79 -1.34 -0.20
CA LYS A 112 20.56 0.11 -0.25
C LYS A 112 19.37 0.57 -1.10
N ARG A 113 18.72 -0.33 -1.86
CA ARG A 113 17.48 -0.02 -2.56
C ARG A 113 16.38 0.37 -1.59
N VAL A 114 15.44 1.20 -2.02
CA VAL A 114 14.39 1.77 -1.18
C VAL A 114 13.04 1.42 -1.78
N LYS A 115 12.21 0.68 -1.04
CA LYS A 115 10.80 0.48 -1.39
C LYS A 115 9.95 1.61 -0.85
N ILE A 116 9.17 2.20 -1.73
CA ILE A 116 8.20 3.25 -1.45
C ILE A 116 6.79 2.67 -1.63
N VAL A 117 5.94 2.83 -0.63
CA VAL A 117 4.52 2.46 -0.68
C VAL A 117 3.69 3.72 -0.41
N LYS A 118 2.97 4.20 -1.43
CA LYS A 118 2.12 5.40 -1.31
C LYS A 118 0.66 5.00 -1.15
N LEU A 119 0.01 5.59 -0.16
CA LEU A 119 -1.36 5.28 0.23
C LEU A 119 -2.23 6.53 0.29
N ASN A 120 -3.45 6.42 -0.20
CA ASN A 120 -4.48 7.44 -0.02
C ASN A 120 -5.33 7.14 1.22
N LEU A 121 -5.64 8.18 1.98
CA LEU A 121 -6.46 8.09 3.18
C LEU A 121 -7.88 8.51 2.84
N SER A 122 -8.84 7.62 3.05
CA SER A 122 -10.25 7.93 2.85
C SER A 122 -10.98 8.24 4.16
N ARG A 123 -12.12 8.96 4.04
CA ARG A 123 -13.03 9.20 5.17
C ARG A 123 -13.58 7.89 5.78
N LYS A 124 -13.66 6.81 4.98
CA LYS A 124 -14.08 5.47 5.41
C LYS A 124 -12.98 4.71 6.19
N LYS A 125 -11.90 5.38 6.58
CA LYS A 125 -10.75 4.78 7.30
C LYS A 125 -10.10 3.65 6.51
N LEU A 126 -9.91 3.86 5.21
CA LEU A 126 -9.13 2.98 4.35
C LEU A 126 -7.81 3.65 3.99
N LEU A 127 -6.72 2.89 4.06
CA LEU A 127 -5.45 3.18 3.41
C LEU A 127 -5.44 2.43 2.08
N SER A 128 -5.77 3.11 0.99
CA SER A 128 -5.82 2.52 -0.34
C SER A 128 -4.48 2.63 -1.01
N LEU A 129 -3.97 1.52 -1.54
CA LEU A 129 -2.75 1.49 -2.34
C LEU A 129 -2.90 2.45 -3.53
N LYS A 130 -1.95 3.37 -3.69
CA LYS A 130 -1.89 4.28 -4.84
C LYS A 130 -0.80 3.87 -5.82
N THR A 131 0.40 3.66 -5.29
CA THR A 131 1.53 3.15 -6.07
C THR A 131 2.52 2.46 -5.13
N LEU A 132 3.35 1.59 -5.69
CA LEU A 132 4.48 0.96 -5.04
C LEU A 132 5.62 0.91 -6.04
N TYR A 133 6.79 1.37 -5.62
CA TYR A 133 7.99 1.32 -6.46
C TYR A 133 9.28 1.26 -5.64
N GLU A 134 10.37 0.89 -6.29
CA GLU A 134 11.74 0.90 -5.79
C GLU A 134 12.51 2.10 -6.32
N ILE A 135 13.47 2.55 -5.52
CA ILE A 135 14.49 3.50 -5.94
C ILE A 135 15.84 2.85 -5.60
N GLY A 136 16.77 2.84 -6.55
CA GLY A 136 18.12 2.28 -6.41
C GLY A 136 19.14 3.18 -7.07
#